data_AF-A0A524BCP3-F1
#
_entry.id   AF-A0A524BCP3-F1
#
_cell.length_a   1.000
_cell.length_b   1.000
_cell.length_c   1.000
_cell.angle_alpha   90.00
_cell.angle_beta   90.00
_cell.angle_gamma   90.00
#
_symmetry.space_group_name_H-M   'P 1'
#
loop_
_entity.id
_entity.type
_entity.pdbx_description
1 polymer ?
#
loop_
_entity_poly.entity_id
_entity_poly.type
_entity_poly.pdbx_seq_one_letter_code
_entity_poly.pdbx_strand_id
1 'polypeptide(L)'
;MDSSEWENGHLATKMPCYRPHSQYGLGIHDIDTVCRHYSRNVKLYSAKVKFITLYVILFIEIESEIKEQMTTEAQIQADIDNLRDRFTDTPDLYRETCALLFFRYGITPTANKLYQYVRKGSMSAPAEALSRFWDEVRDKSRIRVERADLPEEIKAAAGELVAKLWHEAQAASELGFAEARREIEASAMAANELAVAAKQELEILQKEYSRSQERLSELECIRQSLQSEISADKARLDSMRQQIEAADKKIQQNEAALAEARRDFSNELEKTRLALQKSEARCEADEKRALLEIDRERTNGLRLQKDLKASQELLQGIHEKHAREIAQLQSELGEAKLKLGSSEGIVQEMRSRNLRLEEQLLSARSSAEVARTQEGIAKRELEITRAEAAGLRVELNLIKSADVQKIEE
;
A
#
# COMPACT_ATOMS: atom_id res chain seq x y z
N MET A 1 -54.00 -2.90 0.61
CA MET A 1 -52.82 -3.41 -0.11
C MET A 1 -51.62 -3.09 0.75
N ASP A 2 -50.96 -4.16 1.18
CA ASP A 2 -49.58 -4.30 1.67
C ASP A 2 -49.07 -3.51 2.87
N SER A 3 -49.02 -4.27 3.97
CA SER A 3 -47.97 -4.35 4.97
C SER A 3 -46.57 -4.41 4.37
N SER A 4 -45.63 -3.60 4.88
CA SER A 4 -44.23 -3.99 5.09
C SER A 4 -43.42 -2.87 5.77
N GLU A 5 -42.39 -3.30 6.50
CA GLU A 5 -41.15 -2.56 6.84
C GLU A 5 -41.14 -1.64 8.07
N TRP A 6 -40.83 -2.28 9.20
CA TRP A 6 -40.05 -1.66 10.27
C TRP A 6 -38.55 -1.78 9.97
N GLU A 7 -37.88 -0.63 9.90
CA GLU A 7 -36.42 -0.50 9.82
C GLU A 7 -35.75 -0.58 11.20
N ASN A 8 -34.70 -1.41 11.27
CA ASN A 8 -33.33 -1.19 11.79
C ASN A 8 -33.04 -0.37 13.06
N GLY A 9 -32.10 -0.91 13.87
CA GLY A 9 -31.11 -0.10 14.61
C GLY A 9 -30.75 -0.61 16.02
N HIS A 10 -29.95 -1.68 16.14
CA HIS A 10 -28.54 -1.61 16.56
C HIS A 10 -28.24 -0.86 17.87
N LEU A 11 -28.08 -1.62 18.96
CA LEU A 11 -27.29 -1.22 20.13
C LEU A 11 -26.09 -2.17 20.26
N ALA A 12 -24.91 -1.60 19.96
CA ALA A 12 -23.61 -2.21 20.14
C ALA A 12 -23.14 -2.05 21.59
N THR A 13 -22.63 -3.12 22.20
CA THR A 13 -21.88 -3.01 23.46
C THR A 13 -20.60 -3.86 23.39
N LYS A 14 -19.50 -3.14 23.60
CA LYS A 14 -18.09 -3.55 23.53
C LYS A 14 -17.75 -4.65 24.54
N MET A 15 -16.98 -5.65 24.11
CA MET A 15 -16.15 -6.49 24.98
C MET A 15 -14.67 -6.10 24.84
N PRO A 16 -13.91 -5.93 25.94
CA PRO A 16 -12.46 -5.90 25.90
C PRO A 16 -11.84 -7.26 26.28
N CYS A 17 -10.68 -7.50 25.69
CA CYS A 17 -9.80 -8.65 25.86
C CYS A 17 -9.32 -8.88 27.30
N TYR A 18 -9.03 -10.12 27.67
CA TYR A 18 -8.01 -10.42 28.68
C TYR A 18 -7.24 -11.71 28.38
N ARG A 19 -5.91 -11.62 28.52
CA ARG A 19 -4.88 -12.65 28.26
C ARG A 19 -4.75 -13.66 29.42
N PRO A 20 -4.06 -14.80 29.20
CA PRO A 20 -4.00 -15.93 30.12
C PRO A 20 -2.73 -15.93 31.02
N HIS A 21 -2.85 -16.40 32.26
CA HIS A 21 -1.80 -17.02 33.08
C HIS A 21 -2.48 -17.94 34.11
N SER A 22 -2.27 -19.26 34.00
CA SER A 22 -1.31 -20.06 34.79
C SER A 22 -1.64 -20.15 36.28
N GLN A 23 -2.15 -21.31 36.70
CA GLN A 23 -1.60 -22.17 37.78
C GLN A 23 -2.61 -23.25 38.20
N TYR A 24 -2.10 -24.28 38.88
CA TYR A 24 -2.76 -25.51 39.37
C TYR A 24 -2.77 -26.69 38.39
N GLY A 25 -1.63 -27.39 38.36
CA GLY A 25 -1.66 -28.83 38.15
C GLY A 25 -2.16 -29.53 39.41
N LEU A 26 -2.89 -30.63 39.24
CA LEU A 26 -3.05 -31.74 40.19
C LEU A 26 -3.86 -32.88 39.53
N GLY A 27 -3.22 -34.05 39.40
CA GLY A 27 -3.80 -35.38 39.64
C GLY A 27 -4.85 -35.95 38.68
N ILE A 28 -4.42 -36.90 37.84
CA ILE A 28 -5.25 -37.81 37.03
C ILE A 28 -5.86 -38.95 37.88
N HIS A 29 -6.43 -38.63 39.04
CA HIS A 29 -7.13 -39.61 39.89
C HIS A 29 -8.42 -39.01 40.45
N ASP A 30 -9.52 -38.99 39.66
CA ASP A 30 -10.89 -39.16 40.22
C ASP A 30 -12.09 -39.10 39.24
N ILE A 31 -11.94 -39.38 37.93
CA ILE A 31 -13.08 -39.39 36.99
C ILE A 31 -14.16 -40.42 37.43
N ASP A 32 -13.71 -41.53 38.03
CA ASP A 32 -14.56 -42.63 38.47
C ASP A 32 -15.43 -42.28 39.70
N THR A 33 -14.98 -41.34 40.51
CA THR A 33 -15.70 -40.84 41.70
C THR A 33 -16.71 -39.77 41.31
N VAL A 34 -16.40 -38.92 40.34
CA VAL A 34 -17.33 -37.92 39.78
C VAL A 34 -18.50 -38.59 39.06
N CYS A 35 -18.24 -39.64 38.26
CA CYS A 35 -19.29 -40.43 37.60
C CYS A 35 -20.20 -41.17 38.59
N ARG A 36 -19.64 -41.73 39.68
CA ARG A 36 -20.43 -42.35 40.75
C ARG A 36 -21.28 -41.33 41.52
N HIS A 37 -20.80 -40.11 41.71
CA HIS A 37 -21.56 -39.04 42.37
C HIS A 37 -22.72 -38.54 41.49
N TYR A 38 -22.50 -38.36 40.19
CA TYR A 38 -23.56 -38.00 39.24
C TYR A 38 -24.63 -39.10 39.10
N SER A 39 -24.22 -40.37 39.02
CA SER A 39 -25.15 -41.50 38.92
C SER A 39 -25.97 -41.72 40.21
N ARG A 40 -25.38 -41.48 41.40
CA ARG A 40 -26.12 -41.46 42.68
C ARG A 40 -27.12 -40.31 42.75
N ASN A 41 -26.76 -39.11 42.30
CA ASN A 41 -27.66 -37.97 42.31
C ASN A 41 -28.85 -38.16 41.36
N VAL A 42 -28.64 -38.70 40.14
CA VAL A 42 -29.75 -39.01 39.21
C VAL A 42 -30.69 -40.09 39.78
N LYS A 43 -30.14 -41.10 40.48
CA LYS A 43 -30.97 -42.10 41.19
C LYS A 43 -31.74 -41.50 42.38
N LEU A 44 -31.15 -40.56 43.11
CA LEU A 44 -31.84 -39.83 44.18
C LEU A 44 -32.95 -38.93 43.66
N TYR A 45 -32.75 -38.24 42.53
CA TYR A 45 -33.78 -37.43 41.89
C TYR A 45 -34.93 -38.31 41.34
N SER A 46 -34.61 -39.46 40.73
CA SER A 46 -35.64 -40.42 40.30
C SER A 46 -36.43 -41.02 41.47
N ALA A 47 -35.76 -41.35 42.59
CA ALA A 47 -36.43 -41.85 43.79
C ALA A 47 -37.31 -40.79 44.47
N LYS A 48 -36.85 -39.53 44.53
CA LYS A 48 -37.66 -38.41 45.06
C LYS A 48 -38.87 -38.10 44.20
N VAL A 49 -38.71 -38.09 42.86
CA VAL A 49 -39.84 -37.90 41.95
C VAL A 49 -40.85 -39.03 42.09
N LYS A 50 -40.40 -40.29 42.15
CA LYS A 50 -41.27 -41.45 42.39
C LYS A 50 -42.01 -41.37 43.73
N PHE A 51 -41.33 -40.98 44.82
CA PHE A 51 -41.94 -40.83 46.14
C PHE A 51 -42.98 -39.70 46.16
N ILE A 52 -42.73 -38.58 45.48
CA ILE A 52 -43.70 -37.48 45.37
C ILE A 52 -44.92 -37.92 44.55
N THR A 53 -44.74 -38.63 43.42
CA THR A 53 -45.89 -39.16 42.67
C THR A 53 -46.69 -40.19 43.47
N LEU A 54 -46.05 -41.10 44.22
CA LEU A 54 -46.76 -42.05 45.08
C LEU A 54 -47.49 -41.34 46.22
N TYR A 55 -46.88 -40.32 46.83
CA TYR A 55 -47.50 -39.55 47.91
C TYR A 55 -48.72 -38.76 47.41
N VAL A 56 -48.63 -38.15 46.22
CA VAL A 56 -49.76 -37.42 45.62
C VAL A 56 -50.90 -38.37 45.24
N ILE A 57 -50.60 -39.56 44.71
CA ILE A 57 -51.64 -40.56 44.39
C ILE A 57 -52.32 -41.06 45.67
N LEU A 58 -51.54 -41.42 46.71
CA LEU A 58 -52.10 -41.89 47.98
C LEU A 58 -52.90 -40.78 48.70
N PHE A 59 -52.47 -39.52 48.60
CA PHE A 59 -53.15 -38.39 49.22
C PHE A 59 -54.47 -38.05 48.50
N ILE A 60 -54.51 -38.15 47.16
CA ILE A 60 -55.74 -37.97 46.38
C ILE A 60 -56.75 -39.08 46.67
N GLU A 61 -56.29 -40.33 46.82
CA GLU A 61 -57.15 -41.48 47.09
C GLU A 61 -57.76 -41.39 48.51
N ILE A 62 -56.97 -41.03 49.52
CA ILE A 62 -57.44 -40.77 50.89
C ILE A 62 -58.39 -39.55 50.94
N GLU A 63 -58.07 -38.45 50.24
CA GLU A 63 -58.99 -37.29 50.18
C GLU A 63 -60.30 -37.65 49.49
N SER A 64 -60.28 -38.49 48.45
CA SER A 64 -61.49 -38.91 47.75
C SER A 64 -62.40 -39.77 48.64
N GLU A 65 -61.81 -40.68 49.42
CA GLU A 65 -62.53 -41.59 50.32
C GLU A 65 -63.11 -40.82 51.53
N ILE A 66 -62.39 -39.83 52.06
CA ILE A 66 -62.89 -38.92 53.11
C ILE A 66 -64.00 -38.01 52.55
N LYS A 67 -63.88 -37.51 51.31
CA LYS A 67 -64.94 -36.71 50.66
C LYS A 67 -66.21 -37.52 50.47
N GLU A 68 -66.10 -38.78 50.05
CA GLU A 68 -67.25 -39.64 49.80
C GLU A 68 -68.01 -39.92 51.11
N GLN A 69 -67.31 -40.21 52.21
CA GLN A 69 -67.92 -40.35 53.55
C GLN A 69 -68.59 -39.05 54.05
N MET A 70 -67.92 -37.90 53.91
CA MET A 70 -68.47 -36.59 54.30
C MET A 70 -69.70 -36.20 53.48
N THR A 71 -69.75 -36.55 52.18
CA THR A 71 -70.93 -36.31 51.34
C THR A 71 -72.10 -37.21 51.73
N THR A 72 -71.85 -38.44 52.15
CA THR A 72 -72.89 -39.39 52.55
C THR A 72 -73.57 -38.93 53.85
N GLU A 73 -72.80 -38.47 54.85
CA GLU A 73 -73.35 -37.96 56.11
C GLU A 73 -74.12 -36.64 55.94
N ALA A 74 -73.63 -35.74 55.07
CA ALA A 74 -74.33 -34.49 54.74
C ALA A 74 -75.64 -34.73 53.98
N GLN A 75 -75.69 -35.72 53.09
CA GLN A 75 -76.90 -36.15 52.39
C GLN A 75 -77.92 -36.78 53.34
N ILE A 76 -77.46 -37.64 54.27
CA ILE A 76 -78.30 -38.22 55.32
C ILE A 76 -78.95 -37.13 56.17
N GLN A 77 -78.19 -36.10 56.56
CA GLN A 77 -78.72 -34.97 57.34
C GLN A 77 -79.77 -34.17 56.55
N ALA A 78 -79.52 -33.89 55.26
CA ALA A 78 -80.46 -33.16 54.41
C ALA A 78 -81.77 -33.94 54.16
N ASP A 79 -81.68 -35.27 53.97
CA ASP A 79 -82.85 -36.13 53.84
C ASP A 79 -83.66 -36.19 55.15
N ILE A 80 -83.00 -36.19 56.31
CA ILE A 80 -83.65 -36.14 57.63
C ILE A 80 -84.29 -34.77 57.88
N ASP A 81 -83.66 -33.67 57.46
CA ASP A 81 -84.28 -32.34 57.54
C ASP A 81 -85.52 -32.24 56.64
N ASN A 82 -85.50 -32.85 55.45
CA ASN A 82 -86.70 -33.00 54.61
C ASN A 82 -87.80 -33.85 55.29
N LEU A 83 -87.44 -34.88 56.06
CA LEU A 83 -88.40 -35.66 56.85
C LEU A 83 -88.97 -34.85 58.02
N ARG A 84 -88.17 -33.96 58.63
CA ARG A 84 -88.62 -33.06 59.72
C ARG A 84 -89.68 -32.07 59.26
N ASP A 85 -89.62 -31.63 58.01
CA ASP A 85 -90.65 -30.74 57.43
C ASP A 85 -91.98 -31.47 57.17
N ARG A 86 -91.94 -32.80 56.96
CA ARG A 86 -93.12 -33.62 56.65
C ARG A 86 -93.78 -34.24 57.87
N PHE A 87 -92.99 -34.61 58.87
CA PHE A 87 -93.48 -35.27 60.09
C PHE A 87 -93.27 -34.37 61.30
N THR A 88 -94.36 -33.75 61.77
CA THR A 88 -94.36 -32.87 62.94
C THR A 88 -94.37 -33.64 64.27
N ASP A 89 -94.75 -34.92 64.26
CA ASP A 89 -94.78 -35.76 65.46
C ASP A 89 -93.44 -36.46 65.70
N THR A 90 -92.97 -36.45 66.96
CA THR A 90 -91.62 -36.90 67.33
C THR A 90 -91.39 -38.42 67.15
N PRO A 91 -92.31 -39.33 67.51
CA PRO A 91 -92.08 -40.78 67.39
C PRO A 91 -92.09 -41.25 65.93
N ASP A 92 -92.94 -40.67 65.08
CA ASP A 92 -93.02 -41.03 63.65
C ASP A 92 -91.77 -40.58 62.89
N LEU A 93 -91.22 -39.41 63.24
CA LEU A 93 -89.96 -38.93 62.69
C LEU A 93 -88.79 -39.89 63.01
N TYR A 94 -88.76 -40.46 64.23
CA TYR A 94 -87.75 -41.45 64.60
C TYR A 94 -87.88 -42.76 63.83
N ARG A 95 -89.11 -43.25 63.57
CA ARG A 95 -89.35 -44.48 62.78
C ARG A 95 -88.92 -44.33 61.32
N GLU A 96 -89.26 -43.22 60.67
CA GLU A 96 -88.86 -42.96 59.29
C GLU A 96 -87.35 -42.75 59.16
N THR A 97 -86.73 -42.12 60.16
CA THR A 97 -85.26 -42.00 60.22
C THR A 97 -84.59 -43.38 60.33
N CYS A 98 -85.14 -44.31 61.14
CA CYS A 98 -84.65 -45.69 61.17
C CYS A 98 -84.76 -46.39 59.81
N ALA A 99 -85.90 -46.24 59.13
CA ALA A 99 -86.14 -46.84 57.82
C ALA A 99 -85.18 -46.28 56.75
N LEU A 100 -84.96 -44.97 56.75
CA LEU A 100 -84.06 -44.31 55.81
C LEU A 100 -82.61 -44.76 56.02
N LEU A 101 -82.12 -44.78 57.26
CA LEU A 101 -80.77 -45.25 57.57
C LEU A 101 -80.57 -46.71 57.15
N PHE A 102 -81.54 -47.58 57.45
CA PHE A 102 -81.43 -49.01 57.19
C PHE A 102 -81.61 -49.38 55.71
N PHE A 103 -82.68 -48.92 55.05
CA PHE A 103 -83.01 -49.35 53.69
C PHE A 103 -82.30 -48.57 52.60
N ARG A 104 -82.05 -47.26 52.78
CA ARG A 104 -81.44 -46.42 51.74
C ARG A 104 -79.94 -46.33 51.86
N TYR A 105 -79.43 -46.26 53.10
CA TYR A 105 -78.00 -46.07 53.35
C TYR A 105 -77.29 -47.34 53.88
N GLY A 106 -78.04 -48.42 54.18
CA GLY A 106 -77.46 -49.67 54.67
C GLY A 106 -76.82 -49.58 56.06
N ILE A 107 -77.12 -48.51 56.83
CA ILE A 107 -76.55 -48.25 58.16
C ILE A 107 -77.51 -48.80 59.22
N THR A 108 -77.01 -49.57 60.18
CA THR A 108 -77.83 -50.04 61.30
C THR A 108 -78.18 -48.88 62.25
N PRO A 109 -79.48 -48.53 62.40
CA PRO A 109 -79.86 -47.43 63.27
C PRO A 109 -79.53 -47.77 64.73
N THR A 110 -78.86 -46.84 65.42
CA THR A 110 -78.50 -46.95 66.85
C THR A 110 -79.10 -45.78 67.60
N ALA A 111 -79.46 -45.95 68.87
CA ALA A 111 -80.11 -44.89 69.66
C ALA A 111 -79.30 -43.56 69.67
N ASN A 112 -77.97 -43.63 69.75
CA ASN A 112 -77.09 -42.46 69.69
C ASN A 112 -77.13 -41.75 68.33
N LYS A 113 -77.10 -42.50 67.21
CA LYS A 113 -77.15 -41.91 65.87
C LYS A 113 -78.50 -41.25 65.60
N LEU A 114 -79.60 -41.91 65.98
CA LEU A 114 -80.94 -41.34 65.87
C LEU A 114 -81.08 -40.04 66.65
N TYR A 115 -80.54 -39.98 67.87
CA TYR A 115 -80.53 -38.76 68.66
C TYR A 115 -79.72 -37.64 68.00
N GLN A 116 -78.53 -37.95 67.46
CA GLN A 116 -77.65 -36.98 66.79
C GLN A 116 -78.30 -36.33 65.55
N TYR A 117 -79.07 -37.11 64.79
CA TYR A 117 -79.74 -36.66 63.58
C TYR A 117 -81.06 -35.91 63.84
N VAL A 118 -81.92 -36.42 64.74
CA VAL A 118 -83.28 -35.87 64.97
C VAL A 118 -83.31 -34.73 66.01
N ARG A 119 -82.39 -34.74 66.99
CA ARG A 119 -82.20 -33.71 68.04
C ARG A 119 -83.49 -33.18 68.69
N LYS A 120 -84.52 -34.01 68.87
CA LYS A 120 -85.81 -33.66 69.51
C LYS A 120 -86.31 -34.79 70.41
N GLY A 121 -86.82 -34.45 71.60
CA GLY A 121 -87.46 -35.42 72.51
C GLY A 121 -86.63 -35.78 73.74
N SER A 122 -87.19 -36.60 74.62
CA SER A 122 -86.54 -37.07 75.85
C SER A 122 -85.49 -38.15 75.55
N MET A 123 -84.57 -38.36 76.50
CA MET A 123 -83.43 -39.26 76.36
C MET A 123 -83.82 -40.74 76.09
N SER A 124 -85.06 -41.15 76.40
CA SER A 124 -85.56 -42.51 76.20
C SER A 124 -86.31 -42.74 74.87
N ALA A 125 -86.69 -41.68 74.15
CA ALA A 125 -87.50 -41.78 72.92
C ALA A 125 -86.81 -42.51 71.74
N PRO A 126 -85.50 -42.34 71.47
CA PRO A 126 -84.83 -43.03 70.35
C PRO A 126 -84.73 -44.55 70.53
N ALA A 127 -84.59 -45.02 71.78
CA ALA A 127 -84.45 -46.44 72.08
C ALA A 127 -85.78 -47.19 71.88
N GLU A 128 -86.90 -46.57 72.28
CA GLU A 128 -88.23 -47.13 72.10
C GLU A 128 -88.63 -47.20 70.62
N ALA A 129 -88.37 -46.15 69.85
CA ALA A 129 -88.64 -46.12 68.41
C ALA A 129 -87.80 -47.15 67.64
N LEU A 130 -86.54 -47.35 68.05
CA LEU A 130 -85.66 -48.37 67.46
C LEU A 130 -86.17 -49.79 67.72
N SER A 131 -86.64 -50.10 68.94
CA SER A 131 -87.19 -51.42 69.26
C SER A 131 -88.42 -51.73 68.41
N ARG A 132 -89.37 -50.77 68.32
CA ARG A 132 -90.58 -50.92 67.51
C ARG A 132 -90.27 -51.12 66.02
N PHE A 133 -89.29 -50.40 65.48
CA PHE A 133 -88.85 -50.57 64.09
C PHE A 133 -88.32 -51.99 63.81
N TRP A 134 -87.46 -52.53 64.70
CA TRP A 134 -86.92 -53.87 64.51
C TRP A 134 -87.96 -54.97 64.63
N ASP A 135 -88.97 -54.80 65.49
CA ASP A 135 -90.08 -55.73 65.58
C ASP A 135 -90.92 -55.73 64.29
N GLU A 136 -91.20 -54.56 63.71
CA GLU A 136 -91.91 -54.46 62.42
C GLU A 136 -91.12 -55.06 61.23
N VAL A 137 -89.80 -54.85 61.17
CA VAL A 137 -88.95 -55.43 60.12
C VAL A 137 -88.89 -56.95 60.26
N ARG A 138 -88.78 -57.46 61.49
CA ARG A 138 -88.79 -58.91 61.76
C ARG A 138 -90.13 -59.56 61.39
N ASP A 139 -91.25 -58.88 61.60
CA ASP A 139 -92.56 -59.40 61.22
C ASP A 139 -92.74 -59.44 59.69
N LYS A 140 -92.22 -58.45 58.96
CA LYS A 140 -92.31 -58.38 57.48
C LYS A 140 -91.33 -59.32 56.75
N SER A 141 -90.18 -59.65 57.34
CA SER A 141 -89.16 -60.49 56.69
C SER A 141 -89.35 -62.00 56.92
N ARG A 142 -90.38 -62.44 57.66
CA ARG A 142 -90.69 -63.86 57.81
C ARG A 142 -91.43 -64.41 56.58
N ILE A 143 -90.67 -64.84 55.58
CA ILE A 143 -91.13 -65.88 54.65
C ILE A 143 -91.12 -67.21 55.43
N ARG A 144 -92.19 -67.47 56.19
CA ARG A 144 -92.44 -68.80 56.76
C ARG A 144 -92.96 -69.71 55.64
N VAL A 145 -92.10 -70.54 55.07
CA VAL A 145 -92.54 -71.80 54.43
C VAL A 145 -92.84 -72.80 55.55
N GLU A 146 -93.88 -72.53 56.34
CA GLU A 146 -94.47 -73.53 57.24
C GLU A 146 -95.94 -73.69 56.85
N ARG A 147 -96.19 -74.50 55.81
CA ARG A 147 -97.44 -75.25 55.75
C ARG A 147 -97.18 -76.61 56.37
N ALA A 148 -97.90 -76.88 57.45
CA ALA A 148 -97.77 -78.07 58.29
C ALA A 148 -98.27 -79.37 57.64
N ASP A 149 -98.80 -79.34 56.40
CA ASP A 149 -99.39 -80.52 55.77
C ASP A 149 -98.88 -80.77 54.33
N LEU A 150 -97.56 -80.65 54.09
CA LEU A 150 -96.97 -81.13 52.83
C LEU A 150 -96.04 -82.32 53.14
N PRO A 151 -96.32 -83.52 52.57
CA PRO A 151 -95.52 -84.73 52.81
C PRO A 151 -94.04 -84.47 52.57
N GLU A 152 -93.17 -84.99 53.44
CA GLU A 152 -91.72 -84.82 53.35
C GLU A 152 -91.16 -85.26 51.99
N GLU A 153 -91.76 -86.28 51.38
CA GLU A 153 -91.35 -86.83 50.09
C GLU A 153 -91.40 -85.79 48.96
N ILE A 154 -92.44 -84.94 48.94
CA ILE A 154 -92.60 -83.90 47.90
C ILE A 154 -91.64 -82.74 48.15
N LYS A 155 -91.41 -82.38 49.43
CA LYS A 155 -90.40 -81.37 49.80
C LYS A 155 -88.99 -81.81 49.45
N ALA A 156 -88.66 -83.08 49.69
CA ALA A 156 -87.38 -83.68 49.35
C ALA A 156 -87.17 -83.70 47.82
N ALA A 157 -88.15 -84.17 47.06
CA ALA A 157 -88.08 -84.20 45.59
C ALA A 157 -87.96 -82.80 44.97
N ALA A 158 -88.69 -81.81 45.47
CA ALA A 158 -88.59 -80.42 45.03
C ALA A 158 -87.24 -79.79 45.39
N GLY A 159 -86.72 -80.05 46.60
CA GLY A 159 -85.40 -79.60 47.02
C GLY A 159 -84.27 -80.21 46.18
N GLU A 160 -84.39 -81.49 45.84
CA GLU A 160 -83.42 -82.18 44.99
C GLU A 160 -83.42 -81.65 43.54
N LEU A 161 -84.59 -81.33 42.98
CA LEU A 161 -84.70 -80.72 41.65
C LEU A 161 -84.09 -79.31 41.63
N VAL A 162 -84.38 -78.47 42.64
CA VAL A 162 -83.78 -77.13 42.75
C VAL A 162 -82.27 -77.21 42.96
N ALA A 163 -81.78 -78.16 43.74
CA ALA A 163 -80.35 -78.39 43.91
C ALA A 163 -79.69 -78.82 42.59
N LYS A 164 -80.29 -79.72 41.82
CA LYS A 164 -79.79 -80.12 40.49
C LYS A 164 -79.76 -78.95 39.51
N LEU A 165 -80.85 -78.19 39.41
CA LEU A 165 -80.91 -77.00 38.56
C LEU A 165 -79.87 -75.95 38.97
N TRP A 166 -79.67 -75.75 40.28
CA TRP A 166 -78.64 -74.85 40.79
C TRP A 166 -77.23 -75.34 40.43
N HIS A 167 -76.93 -76.63 40.59
CA HIS A 167 -75.65 -77.21 40.21
C HIS A 167 -75.39 -77.17 38.70
N GLU A 168 -76.41 -77.40 37.88
CA GLU A 168 -76.33 -77.28 36.42
C GLU A 168 -76.12 -75.82 35.98
N ALA A 169 -76.86 -74.88 36.56
CA ALA A 169 -76.68 -73.45 36.31
C ALA A 169 -75.29 -72.96 36.75
N GLN A 170 -74.80 -73.44 37.91
CA GLN A 170 -73.47 -73.13 38.42
C GLN A 170 -72.39 -73.68 37.49
N ALA A 171 -72.51 -74.94 37.05
CA ALA A 171 -71.56 -75.54 36.11
C ALA A 171 -71.57 -74.84 34.73
N ALA A 172 -72.75 -74.48 34.20
CA ALA A 172 -72.86 -73.72 32.96
C ALA A 172 -72.24 -72.32 33.09
N SER A 173 -72.43 -71.65 34.24
CA SER A 173 -71.83 -70.35 34.51
C SER A 173 -70.30 -70.43 34.61
N GLU A 174 -69.77 -71.43 35.32
CA GLU A 174 -68.32 -71.65 35.45
C GLU A 174 -67.65 -71.93 34.11
N LEU A 175 -68.30 -72.74 33.25
CA LEU A 175 -67.85 -72.98 31.89
C LEU A 175 -67.86 -71.70 31.05
N GLY A 176 -68.97 -70.94 31.06
CA GLY A 176 -69.08 -69.67 30.34
C GLY A 176 -68.06 -68.63 30.80
N PHE A 177 -67.80 -68.54 32.11
CA PHE A 177 -66.73 -67.68 32.65
C PHE A 177 -65.34 -68.13 32.21
N ALA A 178 -65.06 -69.44 32.19
CA ALA A 178 -63.78 -69.95 31.73
C ALA A 178 -63.56 -69.71 30.22
N GLU A 179 -64.60 -69.83 29.40
CA GLU A 179 -64.57 -69.52 27.98
C GLU A 179 -64.35 -68.02 27.72
N ALA A 180 -65.15 -67.15 28.34
CA ALA A 180 -65.00 -65.70 28.22
C ALA A 180 -63.61 -65.23 28.69
N ARG A 181 -63.09 -65.84 29.78
CA ARG A 181 -61.75 -65.55 30.27
C ARG A 181 -60.67 -65.94 29.25
N ARG A 182 -60.76 -67.13 28.64
CA ARG A 182 -59.82 -67.54 27.57
C ARG A 182 -59.88 -66.62 26.36
N GLU A 183 -61.08 -66.19 25.97
CA GLU A 183 -61.26 -65.28 24.83
C GLU A 183 -60.65 -63.89 25.10
N ILE A 184 -60.86 -63.34 26.30
CA ILE A 184 -60.23 -62.08 26.73
C ILE A 184 -58.70 -62.22 26.80
N GLU A 185 -58.19 -63.32 27.37
CA GLU A 185 -56.75 -63.58 27.44
C GLU A 185 -56.13 -63.71 26.04
N ALA A 186 -56.80 -64.42 25.11
CA ALA A 186 -56.37 -64.53 23.72
C ALA A 186 -56.40 -63.17 22.99
N SER A 187 -57.46 -62.38 23.16
CA SER A 187 -57.54 -61.03 22.60
C SER A 187 -56.48 -60.10 23.17
N ALA A 188 -56.16 -60.21 24.47
CA ALA A 188 -55.12 -59.42 25.11
C ALA A 188 -53.72 -59.80 24.60
N MET A 189 -53.46 -61.10 24.41
CA MET A 189 -52.22 -61.58 23.81
C MET A 189 -52.06 -61.06 22.37
N ALA A 190 -53.09 -61.19 21.52
CA ALA A 190 -53.06 -60.70 20.15
C ALA A 190 -52.85 -59.17 20.09
N ALA A 191 -53.53 -58.41 20.95
CA ALA A 191 -53.34 -56.96 21.03
C ALA A 191 -51.92 -56.59 21.49
N ASN A 192 -51.35 -57.34 22.44
CA ASN A 192 -49.99 -57.12 22.91
C ASN A 192 -48.95 -57.46 21.84
N GLU A 193 -49.14 -58.53 21.07
CA GLU A 193 -48.28 -58.89 19.94
C GLU A 193 -48.28 -57.78 18.87
N LEU A 194 -49.47 -57.29 18.49
CA LEU A 194 -49.58 -56.16 17.56
C LEU A 194 -48.94 -54.88 18.11
N ALA A 195 -49.10 -54.59 19.40
CA ALA A 195 -48.48 -53.43 20.03
C ALA A 195 -46.95 -53.55 20.09
N VAL A 196 -46.40 -54.75 20.29
CA VAL A 196 -44.95 -54.98 20.25
C VAL A 196 -44.43 -54.85 18.82
N ALA A 197 -45.11 -55.41 17.82
CA ALA A 197 -44.74 -55.28 16.41
C ALA A 197 -44.75 -53.80 15.97
N ALA A 198 -45.80 -53.05 16.29
CA ALA A 198 -45.89 -51.63 15.97
C ALA A 198 -44.78 -50.79 16.65
N LYS A 199 -44.39 -51.13 17.88
CA LYS A 199 -43.26 -50.48 18.57
C LYS A 199 -41.93 -50.77 17.88
N GLN A 200 -41.70 -52.02 17.46
CA GLN A 200 -40.49 -52.39 16.73
C GLN A 200 -40.39 -51.65 15.38
N GLU A 201 -41.50 -51.55 14.64
CA GLU A 201 -41.57 -50.77 13.40
C GLU A 201 -41.28 -49.29 13.64
N LEU A 202 -41.85 -48.71 14.71
CA LEU A 202 -41.57 -47.32 15.12
C LEU A 202 -40.09 -47.10 15.44
N GLU A 203 -39.46 -48.02 16.16
CA GLU A 203 -38.02 -47.94 16.47
C GLU A 203 -37.14 -48.04 15.22
N ILE A 204 -37.51 -48.88 14.24
CA ILE A 204 -36.80 -48.99 12.96
C ILE A 204 -36.95 -47.68 12.19
N LEU A 205 -38.18 -47.17 12.04
CA LEU A 205 -38.45 -45.91 11.35
C LEU A 205 -37.74 -44.72 12.02
N GLN A 206 -37.69 -44.68 13.36
CA GLN A 206 -36.96 -43.64 14.09
C GLN A 206 -35.45 -43.69 13.80
N LYS A 207 -34.85 -44.89 13.75
CA LYS A 207 -33.42 -45.06 13.39
C LYS A 207 -33.15 -44.69 11.94
N GLU A 208 -34.05 -45.03 11.02
CA GLU A 208 -33.93 -44.62 9.62
C GLU A 208 -34.06 -43.10 9.47
N TYR A 209 -35.00 -42.50 10.20
CA TYR A 209 -35.21 -41.06 10.23
C TYR A 209 -33.98 -40.34 10.79
N SER A 210 -33.43 -40.78 11.93
CA SER A 210 -32.22 -40.17 12.50
C SER A 210 -31.03 -40.29 11.55
N ARG A 211 -30.84 -41.46 10.93
CA ARG A 211 -29.79 -41.66 9.92
C ARG A 211 -29.97 -40.77 8.69
N SER A 212 -31.21 -40.49 8.29
CA SER A 212 -31.50 -39.58 7.18
C SER A 212 -31.20 -38.12 7.55
N GLN A 213 -31.53 -37.70 8.78
CA GLN A 213 -31.21 -36.37 9.30
C GLN A 213 -29.70 -36.15 9.41
N GLU A 214 -28.96 -37.13 9.94
CA GLU A 214 -27.50 -37.09 10.00
C GLU A 214 -26.90 -36.88 8.61
N ARG A 215 -27.31 -37.68 7.62
CA ARG A 215 -26.88 -37.50 6.22
C ARG A 215 -27.23 -36.13 5.64
N LEU A 216 -28.42 -35.61 5.94
CA LEU A 216 -28.81 -34.27 5.48
C LEU A 216 -27.90 -33.19 6.07
N SER A 217 -27.62 -33.25 7.37
CA SER A 217 -26.72 -32.32 8.03
C SER A 217 -25.27 -32.41 7.55
N GLU A 218 -24.78 -33.62 7.25
CA GLU A 218 -23.48 -33.83 6.60
C GLU A 218 -23.43 -33.19 5.21
N LEU A 219 -24.45 -33.43 4.38
CA LEU A 219 -24.56 -32.85 3.04
C LEU A 219 -24.70 -31.32 3.09
N GLU A 220 -25.41 -30.77 4.08
CA GLU A 220 -25.50 -29.33 4.30
C GLU A 220 -24.16 -28.73 4.70
N CYS A 221 -23.40 -29.40 5.55
CA CYS A 221 -22.04 -28.99 5.91
C CYS A 221 -21.13 -28.97 4.68
N ILE A 222 -21.16 -30.02 3.85
CA ILE A 222 -20.41 -30.08 2.58
C ILE A 222 -20.87 -28.99 1.62
N ARG A 223 -22.18 -28.72 1.52
CA ARG A 223 -22.71 -27.66 0.66
C ARG A 223 -22.20 -26.29 1.10
N GLN A 224 -22.18 -26.02 2.41
CA GLN A 224 -21.66 -24.77 2.96
C GLN A 224 -20.15 -24.63 2.73
N SER A 225 -19.37 -25.70 2.90
CA SER A 225 -17.92 -25.68 2.64
C SER A 225 -17.64 -25.39 1.16
N LEU A 226 -18.31 -26.10 0.24
CA LEU A 226 -18.19 -25.87 -1.20
C LEU A 226 -18.64 -24.46 -1.61
N GLN A 227 -19.70 -23.94 -1.00
CA GLN A 227 -20.15 -22.57 -1.25
C GLN A 227 -19.10 -21.53 -0.80
N SER A 228 -18.42 -21.79 0.33
CA SER A 228 -17.32 -20.96 0.79
C SER A 228 -16.11 -21.02 -0.16
N GLU A 229 -15.74 -22.22 -0.64
CA GLU A 229 -14.66 -22.41 -1.60
C GLU A 229 -14.95 -21.71 -2.93
N ILE A 230 -16.17 -21.87 -3.47
CA ILE A 230 -16.62 -21.17 -4.67
C ILE A 230 -16.54 -19.65 -4.49
N SER A 231 -16.91 -19.13 -3.32
CA SER A 231 -16.82 -17.68 -3.05
C SER A 231 -15.37 -17.20 -2.98
N ALA A 232 -14.48 -17.99 -2.37
CA ALA A 232 -13.05 -17.70 -2.30
C ALA A 232 -12.40 -17.75 -3.68
N ASP A 233 -12.74 -18.73 -4.50
CA ASP A 233 -12.22 -18.85 -5.87
C ASP A 233 -12.76 -17.75 -6.78
N LYS A 234 -14.02 -17.34 -6.64
CA LYS A 234 -14.55 -16.15 -7.34
C LYS A 234 -13.76 -14.89 -6.97
N ALA A 235 -13.51 -14.67 -5.67
CA ALA A 235 -12.69 -13.54 -5.22
C ALA A 235 -11.26 -13.59 -5.78
N ARG A 236 -10.64 -14.79 -5.84
CA ARG A 236 -9.33 -14.98 -6.48
C ARG A 236 -9.38 -14.65 -7.97
N LEU A 237 -10.38 -15.15 -8.70
CA LEU A 237 -10.55 -14.87 -10.14
C LEU A 237 -10.74 -13.38 -10.41
N ASP A 238 -11.56 -12.69 -9.62
CA ASP A 238 -11.77 -11.25 -9.76
C ASP A 238 -10.49 -10.46 -9.45
N SER A 239 -9.71 -10.88 -8.44
CA SER A 239 -8.41 -10.26 -8.15
C SER A 239 -7.41 -10.47 -9.29
N MET A 240 -7.37 -11.65 -9.90
CA MET A 240 -6.50 -11.94 -11.04
C MET A 240 -6.93 -11.15 -12.29
N ARG A 241 -8.24 -11.02 -12.53
CA ARG A 241 -8.78 -10.18 -13.61
C ARG A 241 -8.37 -8.72 -13.44
N GLN A 242 -8.48 -8.17 -12.22
CA GLN A 242 -8.02 -6.82 -11.92
C GLN A 242 -6.51 -6.65 -12.14
N GLN A 243 -5.71 -7.66 -11.81
CA GLN A 243 -4.26 -7.63 -12.08
C GLN A 243 -3.96 -7.66 -13.58
N ILE A 244 -4.68 -8.46 -14.36
CA ILE A 244 -4.54 -8.51 -15.82
C ILE A 244 -4.93 -7.16 -16.43
N GLU A 245 -6.08 -6.59 -16.07
CA GLU A 245 -6.50 -5.28 -16.55
C GLU A 245 -5.51 -4.16 -16.19
N ALA A 246 -4.95 -4.21 -14.98
CA ALA A 246 -3.92 -3.27 -14.56
C ALA A 246 -2.61 -3.45 -15.32
N ALA A 247 -2.22 -4.69 -15.64
CA ALA A 247 -1.05 -4.99 -16.46
C ALA A 247 -1.25 -4.53 -17.91
N ASP A 248 -2.42 -4.77 -18.50
CA ASP A 248 -2.77 -4.31 -19.85
C ASP A 248 -2.73 -2.79 -19.97
N LYS A 249 -3.28 -2.08 -18.98
CA LYS A 249 -3.18 -0.61 -18.91
C LYS A 249 -1.72 -0.14 -18.85
N LYS A 250 -0.86 -0.83 -18.09
CA LYS A 250 0.57 -0.51 -18.03
C LYS A 250 1.27 -0.79 -19.36
N ILE A 251 0.94 -1.87 -20.05
CA ILE A 251 1.48 -2.18 -21.38
C ILE A 251 1.10 -1.08 -22.35
N GLN A 252 -0.17 -0.70 -22.41
CA GLN A 252 -0.66 0.39 -23.28
C GLN A 252 0.02 1.73 -22.98
N GLN A 253 0.21 2.07 -21.70
CA GLN A 253 0.94 3.28 -21.29
C GLN A 253 2.41 3.24 -21.74
N ASN A 254 3.08 2.11 -21.55
CA ASN A 254 4.48 1.94 -21.97
C ASN A 254 4.63 1.98 -23.50
N GLU A 255 3.69 1.37 -24.25
CA GLU A 255 3.67 1.43 -25.71
C GLU A 255 3.45 2.85 -26.22
N ALA A 256 2.52 3.59 -25.61
CA ALA A 256 2.30 5.00 -25.94
C ALA A 256 3.56 5.85 -25.66
N ALA A 257 4.18 5.69 -24.49
CA ALA A 257 5.41 6.37 -24.13
C ALA A 257 6.59 6.00 -25.06
N LEU A 258 6.71 4.74 -25.45
CA LEU A 258 7.71 4.31 -26.44
C LEU A 258 7.45 4.92 -27.82
N ALA A 259 6.19 4.98 -28.25
CA ALA A 259 5.83 5.59 -29.53
C ALA A 259 6.11 7.11 -29.53
N GLU A 260 5.84 7.79 -28.42
CA GLU A 260 6.18 9.20 -28.23
C GLU A 260 7.69 9.43 -28.24
N ALA A 261 8.45 8.68 -27.42
CA ALA A 261 9.91 8.77 -27.40
C ALA A 261 10.53 8.50 -28.79
N ARG A 262 10.02 7.51 -29.54
CA ARG A 262 10.48 7.24 -30.92
C ARG A 262 10.22 8.43 -31.85
N ARG A 263 9.06 9.10 -31.73
CA ARG A 263 8.75 10.30 -32.51
C ARG A 263 9.70 11.45 -32.12
N ASP A 264 9.91 11.68 -30.84
CA ASP A 264 10.81 12.74 -30.36
C ASP A 264 12.25 12.51 -30.81
N PHE A 265 12.77 11.30 -30.67
CA PHE A 265 14.09 10.95 -31.19
C PHE A 265 14.18 11.14 -32.70
N SER A 266 13.16 10.76 -33.47
CA SER A 266 13.15 11.00 -34.92
C SER A 266 13.18 12.49 -35.27
N ASN A 267 12.45 13.32 -34.51
CA ASN A 267 12.43 14.77 -34.69
C ASN A 267 13.76 15.40 -34.32
N GLU A 268 14.40 14.95 -33.24
CA GLU A 268 15.73 15.42 -32.83
C GLU A 268 16.83 14.99 -33.81
N LEU A 269 16.76 13.75 -34.33
CA LEU A 269 17.66 13.28 -35.38
C LEU A 269 17.51 14.13 -36.65
N GLU A 270 16.30 14.50 -37.03
CA GLU A 270 16.09 15.36 -38.21
C GLU A 270 16.60 16.79 -37.96
N LYS A 271 16.34 17.36 -36.78
CA LYS A 271 16.89 18.67 -36.39
C LYS A 271 18.42 18.69 -36.43
N THR A 272 19.06 17.65 -35.91
CA THR A 272 20.53 17.55 -35.89
C THR A 272 21.10 17.34 -37.29
N ARG A 273 20.45 16.52 -38.15
CA ARG A 273 20.82 16.39 -39.57
C ARG A 273 20.72 17.72 -40.31
N LEU A 274 19.64 18.46 -40.14
CA LEU A 274 19.46 19.78 -40.77
C LEU A 274 20.48 20.80 -40.26
N ALA A 275 20.81 20.77 -38.96
CA ALA A 275 21.84 21.62 -38.39
C ALA A 275 23.24 21.29 -38.96
N LEU A 276 23.57 20.00 -39.06
CA LEU A 276 24.81 19.51 -39.64
C LEU A 276 24.92 19.93 -41.11
N GLN A 277 23.89 19.67 -41.92
CA GLN A 277 23.85 20.07 -43.34
C GLN A 277 24.06 21.59 -43.52
N LYS A 278 23.45 22.40 -42.65
CA LYS A 278 23.65 23.86 -42.67
C LYS A 278 25.08 24.25 -42.28
N SER A 279 25.71 23.55 -41.34
CA SER A 279 27.11 23.81 -40.98
C SER A 279 28.07 23.39 -42.08
N GLU A 280 27.86 22.22 -42.70
CA GLU A 280 28.64 21.75 -43.85
C GLU A 280 28.54 22.73 -45.02
N ALA A 281 27.33 23.20 -45.35
CA ALA A 281 27.14 24.21 -46.40
C ALA A 281 27.85 25.54 -46.10
N ARG A 282 27.94 25.95 -44.82
CA ARG A 282 28.72 27.13 -44.40
C ARG A 282 30.21 26.89 -44.55
N CYS A 283 30.70 25.74 -44.08
CA CYS A 283 32.11 25.35 -44.23
C CYS A 283 32.52 25.29 -45.71
N GLU A 284 31.72 24.66 -46.58
CA GLU A 284 31.98 24.64 -48.01
C GLU A 284 32.00 26.04 -48.64
N ALA A 285 31.12 26.95 -48.20
CA ALA A 285 31.10 28.32 -48.67
C ALA A 285 32.34 29.10 -48.22
N ASP A 286 32.76 28.92 -46.98
CA ASP A 286 33.96 29.52 -46.41
C ASP A 286 35.23 28.95 -47.08
N GLU A 287 35.29 27.65 -47.36
CA GLU A 287 36.36 27.00 -48.12
C GLU A 287 36.47 27.59 -49.53
N LYS A 288 35.34 27.70 -50.25
CA LYS A 288 35.31 28.33 -51.59
C LYS A 288 35.79 29.78 -51.54
N ARG A 289 35.38 30.54 -50.53
CA ARG A 289 35.83 31.93 -50.32
C ARG A 289 37.34 31.99 -50.06
N ALA A 290 37.86 31.15 -49.18
CA ALA A 290 39.28 31.09 -48.85
C ALA A 290 40.12 30.72 -50.08
N LEU A 291 39.67 29.78 -50.91
CA LEU A 291 40.34 29.44 -52.17
C LEU A 291 40.39 30.63 -53.14
N LEU A 292 39.29 31.37 -53.28
CA LEU A 292 39.26 32.58 -54.11
C LEU A 292 40.17 33.70 -53.56
N GLU A 293 40.25 33.86 -52.24
CA GLU A 293 41.16 34.80 -51.59
C GLU A 293 42.62 34.40 -51.82
N ILE A 294 42.96 33.11 -51.68
CA ILE A 294 44.30 32.57 -52.00
C ILE A 294 44.66 32.85 -53.47
N ASP A 295 43.74 32.61 -54.41
CA ASP A 295 44.02 32.86 -55.83
C ASP A 295 44.16 34.36 -56.13
N ARG A 296 43.38 35.22 -55.50
CA ARG A 296 43.57 36.69 -55.56
C ARG A 296 44.95 37.08 -55.03
N GLU A 297 45.34 36.61 -53.86
CA GLU A 297 46.67 36.88 -53.29
C GLU A 297 47.80 36.33 -54.17
N ARG A 298 47.63 35.16 -54.79
CA ARG A 298 48.60 34.63 -55.78
C ARG A 298 48.72 35.55 -57.00
N THR A 299 47.61 36.03 -57.56
CA THR A 299 47.65 36.95 -58.70
C THR A 299 48.27 38.30 -58.35
N ASN A 300 47.95 38.85 -57.18
CA ASN A 300 48.57 40.06 -56.65
C ASN A 300 50.06 39.87 -56.41
N GLY A 301 50.45 38.76 -55.79
CA GLY A 301 51.85 38.39 -55.58
C GLY A 301 52.64 38.29 -56.89
N LEU A 302 52.07 37.66 -57.92
CA LEU A 302 52.69 37.60 -59.26
C LEU A 302 52.83 38.99 -59.90
N ARG A 303 51.84 39.87 -59.73
CA ARG A 303 51.90 41.25 -60.22
C ARG A 303 53.00 42.05 -59.51
N LEU A 304 53.01 42.02 -58.17
CA LEU A 304 54.04 42.68 -57.35
C LEU A 304 55.44 42.15 -57.68
N GLN A 305 55.59 40.85 -57.95
CA GLN A 305 56.86 40.27 -58.37
C GLN A 305 57.32 40.82 -59.73
N LYS A 306 56.40 41.02 -60.69
CA LYS A 306 56.72 41.65 -61.98
C LYS A 306 57.10 43.12 -61.83
N ASP A 307 56.33 43.87 -61.03
CA ASP A 307 56.58 45.30 -60.77
C ASP A 307 57.93 45.50 -60.05
N LEU A 308 58.28 44.60 -59.12
CA LEU A 308 59.59 44.56 -58.46
C LEU A 308 60.72 44.30 -59.46
N LYS A 309 60.58 43.29 -60.34
CA LYS A 309 61.57 43.01 -61.39
C LYS A 309 61.75 44.20 -62.34
N ALA A 310 60.65 44.80 -62.81
CA ALA A 310 60.69 45.98 -63.67
C ALA A 310 61.39 47.17 -62.98
N SER A 311 61.14 47.38 -61.68
CA SER A 311 61.81 48.42 -60.90
C SER A 311 63.30 48.12 -60.71
N GLN A 312 63.67 46.86 -60.50
CA GLN A 312 65.08 46.43 -60.42
C GLN A 312 65.81 46.63 -61.76
N GLU A 313 65.19 46.25 -62.89
CA GLU A 313 65.72 46.48 -64.23
C GLU A 313 65.89 47.97 -64.54
N LEU A 314 64.91 48.81 -64.15
CA LEU A 314 65.01 50.25 -64.29
C LEU A 314 66.18 50.82 -63.47
N LEU A 315 66.32 50.42 -62.21
CA LEU A 315 67.44 50.83 -61.36
C LEU A 315 68.78 50.37 -61.92
N GLN A 316 68.88 49.13 -62.41
CA GLN A 316 70.08 48.62 -63.09
C GLN A 316 70.40 49.47 -64.33
N GLY A 317 69.40 49.78 -65.16
CA GLY A 317 69.60 50.63 -66.35
C GLY A 317 70.04 52.06 -65.99
N ILE A 318 69.54 52.64 -64.89
CA ILE A 318 70.02 53.93 -64.36
C ILE A 318 71.46 53.81 -63.88
N HIS A 319 71.80 52.75 -63.13
CA HIS A 319 73.16 52.51 -62.67
C HIS A 319 74.14 52.34 -63.84
N GLU A 320 73.76 51.62 -64.89
CA GLU A 320 74.57 51.47 -66.10
C GLU A 320 74.74 52.79 -66.88
N LYS A 321 73.71 53.64 -66.90
CA LYS A 321 73.82 55.00 -67.48
C LYS A 321 74.80 55.84 -66.67
N HIS A 322 74.63 55.90 -65.35
CA HIS A 322 75.55 56.63 -64.48
C HIS A 322 76.97 56.06 -64.52
N ALA A 323 77.16 54.75 -64.61
CA ALA A 323 78.48 54.14 -64.78
C ALA A 323 79.13 54.58 -66.11
N ARG A 324 78.36 54.66 -67.20
CA ARG A 324 78.82 55.20 -68.48
C ARG A 324 79.16 56.68 -68.40
N GLU A 325 78.31 57.50 -67.77
CA GLU A 325 78.55 58.93 -67.56
C GLU A 325 79.82 59.15 -66.72
N ILE A 326 79.99 58.41 -65.63
CA ILE A 326 81.19 58.46 -64.79
C ILE A 326 82.42 58.06 -65.62
N ALA A 327 82.35 56.99 -66.42
CA ALA A 327 83.46 56.57 -67.28
C ALA A 327 83.81 57.64 -68.34
N GLN A 328 82.80 58.29 -68.93
CA GLN A 328 82.99 59.43 -69.85
C GLN A 328 83.66 60.61 -69.13
N LEU A 329 83.14 61.04 -67.99
CA LEU A 329 83.72 62.11 -67.19
C LEU A 329 85.14 61.78 -66.71
N GLN A 330 85.42 60.53 -66.38
CA GLN A 330 86.78 60.07 -66.05
C GLN A 330 87.72 60.16 -67.26
N SER A 331 87.26 59.83 -68.46
CA SER A 331 88.02 59.99 -69.71
C SER A 331 88.29 61.46 -70.00
N GLU A 332 87.26 62.31 -69.95
CA GLU A 332 87.37 63.77 -70.15
C GLU A 332 88.32 64.42 -69.12
N LEU A 333 88.22 64.02 -67.85
CA LEU A 333 89.14 64.45 -66.80
C LEU A 333 90.58 63.99 -67.08
N GLY A 334 90.76 62.75 -67.58
CA GLY A 334 92.05 62.22 -68.01
C GLY A 334 92.67 63.05 -69.14
N GLU A 335 91.87 63.38 -70.16
CA GLU A 335 92.28 64.26 -71.27
C GLU A 335 92.62 65.68 -70.79
N ALA A 336 91.80 66.25 -69.91
CA ALA A 336 92.04 67.57 -69.34
C ALA A 336 93.31 67.60 -68.49
N LYS A 337 93.58 66.57 -67.68
CA LYS A 337 94.84 66.41 -66.94
C LYS A 337 96.04 66.29 -67.87
N LEU A 338 95.92 65.56 -68.98
CA LEU A 338 96.98 65.44 -69.99
C LEU A 338 97.25 66.80 -70.68
N LYS A 339 96.19 67.53 -71.05
CA LYS A 339 96.29 68.91 -71.57
C LYS A 339 96.94 69.84 -70.55
N LEU A 340 96.52 69.80 -69.29
CA LEU A 340 97.11 70.58 -68.21
C LEU A 340 98.60 70.26 -68.06
N GLY A 341 98.97 68.98 -67.95
CA GLY A 341 100.36 68.54 -67.88
C GLY A 341 101.18 68.98 -69.10
N SER A 342 100.61 68.95 -70.31
CA SER A 342 101.27 69.49 -71.51
C SER A 342 101.50 71.00 -71.42
N SER A 343 100.51 71.75 -70.93
CA SER A 343 100.63 73.21 -70.76
C SER A 343 101.56 73.61 -69.62
N GLU A 344 101.57 72.86 -68.52
CA GLU A 344 102.54 73.01 -67.42
C GLU A 344 103.95 72.71 -67.92
N GLY A 345 104.12 71.68 -68.75
CA GLY A 345 105.38 71.39 -69.45
C GLY A 345 105.85 72.58 -70.31
N ILE A 346 104.96 73.17 -71.11
CA ILE A 346 105.25 74.37 -71.90
C ILE A 346 105.63 75.55 -70.99
N VAL A 347 104.90 75.77 -69.89
CA VAL A 347 105.21 76.85 -68.94
C VAL A 347 106.53 76.61 -68.23
N GLN A 348 106.85 75.38 -67.85
CA GLN A 348 108.11 75.01 -67.23
C GLN A 348 109.28 75.20 -68.22
N GLU A 349 109.08 74.83 -69.48
CA GLU A 349 110.03 75.11 -70.56
C GLU A 349 110.23 76.63 -70.73
N MET A 350 109.15 77.40 -70.77
CA MET A 350 109.20 78.88 -70.82
C MET A 350 109.86 79.50 -69.59
N ARG A 351 109.63 78.97 -68.38
CA ARG A 351 110.32 79.39 -67.15
C ARG A 351 111.82 79.09 -67.22
N SER A 352 112.19 77.89 -67.67
CA SER A 352 113.60 77.53 -67.86
C SER A 352 114.28 78.43 -68.89
N ARG A 353 113.55 78.80 -69.96
CA ARG A 353 114.01 79.77 -70.95
C ARG A 353 114.16 81.17 -70.36
N ASN A 354 113.20 81.63 -69.55
CA ASN A 354 113.32 82.90 -68.83
C ASN A 354 114.48 82.92 -67.85
N LEU A 355 114.71 81.84 -67.10
CA LEU A 355 115.86 81.74 -66.20
C LEU A 355 117.18 81.84 -66.97
N ARG A 356 117.30 81.14 -68.11
CA ARG A 356 118.46 81.30 -69.01
C ARG A 356 118.59 82.74 -69.53
N LEU A 357 117.49 83.40 -69.85
CA LEU A 357 117.50 84.82 -70.25
C LEU A 357 117.92 85.73 -69.08
N GLU A 358 117.50 85.45 -67.85
CA GLU A 358 117.92 86.17 -66.64
C GLU A 358 119.40 85.96 -66.34
N GLU A 359 119.92 84.73 -66.47
CA GLU A 359 121.36 84.43 -66.37
C GLU A 359 122.15 85.20 -67.44
N GLN A 360 121.64 85.24 -68.68
CA GLN A 360 122.22 86.05 -69.75
C GLN A 360 122.20 87.54 -69.39
N LEU A 361 121.10 88.07 -68.84
CA LEU A 361 121.00 89.46 -68.39
C LEU A 361 121.91 89.78 -67.21
N LEU A 362 122.07 88.86 -66.25
CA LEU A 362 123.00 88.99 -65.13
C LEU A 362 124.44 88.99 -65.61
N SER A 363 124.80 88.13 -66.58
CA SER A 363 126.12 88.15 -67.22
C SER A 363 126.38 89.45 -68.01
N ALA A 364 125.34 90.00 -68.63
CA ALA A 364 125.41 91.30 -69.30
C ALA A 364 125.54 92.45 -68.28
N ARG A 365 124.88 92.35 -67.12
CA ARG A 365 125.01 93.34 -66.04
C ARG A 365 126.36 93.28 -65.36
N SER A 366 126.90 92.11 -65.06
CA SER A 366 128.22 91.98 -64.45
C SER A 366 129.32 92.46 -65.39
N SER A 367 129.23 92.19 -66.69
CA SER A 367 130.15 92.78 -67.68
C SER A 367 130.01 94.30 -67.78
N ALA A 368 128.80 94.85 -67.64
CA ALA A 368 128.57 96.29 -67.56
C ALA A 368 129.10 96.93 -66.25
N GLU A 369 129.04 96.23 -65.11
CA GLU A 369 129.64 96.70 -63.85
C GLU A 369 131.18 96.65 -63.88
N VAL A 370 131.76 95.63 -64.51
CA VAL A 370 133.20 95.59 -64.79
C VAL A 370 133.61 96.76 -65.68
N ALA A 371 132.82 97.10 -66.70
CA ALA A 371 133.08 98.28 -67.53
C ALA A 371 132.99 99.60 -66.74
N ARG A 372 132.01 99.75 -65.83
CA ARG A 372 131.88 100.93 -64.95
C ARG A 372 133.02 101.07 -63.95
N THR A 373 133.51 99.97 -63.39
CA THR A 373 134.64 99.99 -62.46
C THR A 373 135.95 100.34 -63.18
N GLN A 374 136.14 99.86 -64.41
CA GLN A 374 137.24 100.29 -65.28
C GLN A 374 137.16 101.79 -65.62
N GLU A 375 135.96 102.32 -65.88
CA GLU A 375 135.74 103.75 -66.10
C GLU A 375 136.07 104.60 -64.85
N GLY A 376 135.77 104.09 -63.65
CA GLY A 376 136.10 104.74 -62.37
C GLY A 376 137.60 104.77 -62.08
N ILE A 377 138.35 103.75 -62.49
CA ILE A 377 139.82 103.71 -62.37
C ILE A 377 140.47 104.71 -63.34
N ALA A 378 140.01 104.74 -64.59
CA ALA A 378 140.51 105.69 -65.60
C ALA A 378 140.26 107.17 -65.22
N LYS A 379 139.15 107.48 -64.53
CA LYS A 379 138.87 108.84 -64.02
C LYS A 379 139.82 109.26 -62.89
N ARG A 380 140.20 108.34 -62.00
CA ARG A 380 141.17 108.63 -60.91
C ARG A 380 142.59 108.83 -61.43
N GLU A 381 143.00 108.10 -62.47
CA GLU A 381 144.29 108.29 -63.14
C GLU A 381 144.38 109.66 -63.86
N LEU A 382 143.27 110.16 -64.41
CA LEU A 382 143.18 111.50 -65.00
C LEU A 382 143.22 112.64 -63.97
N GLU A 383 142.75 112.41 -62.75
CA GLU A 383 142.81 113.41 -61.67
C GLU A 383 144.23 113.56 -61.10
N ILE A 384 144.99 112.46 -61.00
CA ILE A 384 146.38 112.46 -60.54
C ILE A 384 147.29 113.21 -61.53
N THR A 385 147.14 112.96 -62.84
CA THR A 385 147.92 113.66 -63.89
C THR A 385 147.60 115.16 -64.00
N ARG A 386 146.37 115.59 -63.67
CA ARG A 386 145.99 117.02 -63.61
C ARG A 386 146.57 117.74 -62.40
N ALA A 387 146.73 117.06 -61.27
CA ALA A 387 147.33 117.65 -60.07
C ALA A 387 148.86 117.87 -60.24
N GLU A 388 149.56 116.94 -60.90
CA GLU A 388 150.99 117.06 -61.22
C GLU A 388 151.27 118.21 -62.22
N ALA A 389 150.36 118.46 -63.17
CA ALA A 389 150.47 119.56 -64.12
C ALA A 389 150.21 120.97 -63.52
N ALA A 390 149.54 121.06 -62.37
CA ALA A 390 149.28 122.31 -61.67
C ALA A 390 150.46 122.76 -60.80
N GLY A 391 151.20 121.82 -60.20
CA GLY A 391 152.39 122.11 -59.38
C GLY A 391 153.57 122.67 -60.17
N LEU A 392 153.85 122.10 -61.35
CA LEU A 392 154.94 122.55 -62.24
C LEU A 392 154.70 123.94 -62.86
N ARG A 393 153.47 124.47 -62.81
CA ARG A 393 153.10 125.81 -63.29
C ARG A 393 153.35 126.93 -62.28
N VAL A 394 153.49 126.62 -60.98
CA VAL A 394 153.72 127.62 -59.92
C VAL A 394 155.21 127.89 -59.71
N GLU A 395 156.07 126.88 -59.89
CA GLU A 395 157.54 127.04 -59.82
C GLU A 395 158.13 127.85 -61.00
N LEU A 396 157.42 127.91 -62.14
CA LEU A 396 157.86 128.62 -63.35
C LEU A 396 157.57 130.14 -63.33
N ASN A 397 156.72 130.62 -62.42
CA ASN A 397 156.31 132.03 -62.34
C ASN A 397 157.10 132.87 -61.32
N LEU A 398 157.85 132.27 -60.40
CA LEU A 398 158.70 132.99 -59.45
C LEU A 398 160.15 133.22 -59.94
N ILE A 399 160.59 132.50 -60.98
CA ILE A 399 161.91 132.69 -61.63
C ILE A 399 161.88 133.84 -62.68
N LYS A 400 160.71 134.46 -62.96
CA LYS A 400 160.52 135.42 -64.06
C LYS A 400 160.28 136.89 -63.66
N SER A 401 160.48 137.30 -62.40
CA SER A 401 160.28 138.72 -62.01
C SER A 401 161.34 139.31 -61.07
N ALA A 402 162.58 138.83 -61.15
CA ALA A 402 163.73 139.69 -60.95
C ALA A 402 164.05 140.39 -62.29
N ASP A 403 164.30 141.70 -62.25
CA ASP A 403 164.72 142.58 -63.35
C ASP A 403 163.60 143.15 -64.25
N VAL A 404 163.01 144.27 -63.84
CA VAL A 404 163.36 145.63 -64.34
C VAL A 404 162.32 146.63 -63.82
N GLN A 405 162.62 147.25 -62.68
CA GLN A 405 162.52 148.70 -62.44
C GLN A 405 163.64 149.07 -61.46
N LYS A 406 164.60 149.88 -61.93
CA LYS A 406 165.70 150.48 -61.17
C LYS A 406 165.16 151.45 -60.11
N ILE A 407 166.03 151.84 -59.13
CA ILE A 407 165.88 153.00 -58.21
C ILE A 407 164.98 152.64 -57.01
N GLU A 408 165.42 152.55 -55.76
CA GLU A 408 166.62 153.00 -55.04
C GLU A 408 167.21 151.83 -54.23
N GLU A 409 168.55 151.72 -54.33
CA GLU A 409 169.52 150.90 -53.58
C GLU A 409 169.49 149.37 -53.71
#